data_AF-A0A519YWF2-F1
#
_entry.id   AF-A0A519YWF2-F1
#
_cell.length_a   1.000
_cell.length_b   1.000
_cell.length_c   1.000
_cell.angle_alpha   90.00
_cell.angle_beta   90.00
_cell.angle_gamma   90.00
#
_symmetry.space_group_name_H-M   'P 1'
#
loop_
_entity.id
_entity.type
_entity.pdbx_description
1 polymer ?
#
loop_
_entity_poly.entity_id
_entity_poly.type
_entity_poly.pdbx_seq_one_letter_code
_entity_poly.pdbx_strand_id
1 'polypeptide(L)'
;MLKKWGLPLLAMLSLTAVAQPRLPKNYHWQRLNNGLEVVVIENSRVPLATIEIAVKNGAYTEGPEYSGLSHLFEHMFFKANKDYPDQERFIRRTEELGAIWNGTTGTERVNYYFTFDKDSLQAGLKFMNAAMRFPIYRKEDMEKERPVVDGEFQRNESDPFFQLWYTSQKKLWGDLYTRKIAIGDHDIINTATPEKMMIIKDKYYHPNNSILVIAGDVKKEDAFKLANDIFGDWQNSGFDPHQKYPVPDFAPLTKTDYFIQESSIAQTPYIMLNWHGPDFRNDSAATLAADIFSTALGLNSSKWQQALIDKGLA
;
A
#
# COMPACT_ATOMS: atom_id res chain seq x y z
N MET A 1 46.15 -59.08 6.56
CA MET A 1 45.11 -58.56 5.65
C MET A 1 43.77 -58.68 6.39
N LEU A 2 42.95 -57.68 6.70
CA LEU A 2 42.81 -56.27 6.33
C LEU A 2 42.52 -55.46 7.63
N LYS A 3 43.00 -54.20 7.68
CA LYS A 3 42.70 -53.23 8.76
C LYS A 3 41.26 -52.70 8.60
N LYS A 4 40.45 -52.80 9.65
CA LYS A 4 39.18 -52.06 9.79
C LYS A 4 39.48 -50.57 9.98
N TRP A 5 39.07 -49.73 9.03
CA TRP A 5 39.00 -48.28 9.22
C TRP A 5 37.55 -47.92 9.47
N GLY A 6 37.24 -47.41 10.67
CA GLY A 6 35.98 -46.75 10.95
C GLY A 6 35.98 -45.36 10.33
N LEU A 7 35.05 -45.08 9.42
CA LEU A 7 34.72 -43.72 9.04
C LEU A 7 33.81 -43.12 10.13
N PRO A 8 34.14 -41.97 10.73
CA PRO A 8 33.15 -41.22 11.48
C PRO A 8 32.23 -40.49 10.48
N LEU A 9 30.93 -40.70 10.63
CA LEU A 9 29.91 -39.87 9.98
C LEU A 9 30.04 -38.45 10.56
N LEU A 10 30.62 -37.52 9.78
CA LEU A 10 30.46 -36.10 10.06
C LEU A 10 29.03 -35.71 9.67
N ALA A 11 28.15 -35.55 10.67
CA ALA A 11 26.90 -34.85 10.51
C ALA A 11 27.22 -33.37 10.21
N MET A 12 27.09 -32.96 8.94
CA MET A 12 27.09 -31.55 8.59
C MET A 12 25.82 -30.92 9.14
N LEU A 13 25.93 -30.28 10.31
CA LEU A 13 24.98 -29.28 10.77
C LEU A 13 25.06 -28.09 9.80
N SER A 14 24.19 -28.09 8.79
CA SER A 14 23.93 -26.92 7.97
C SER A 14 23.28 -25.85 8.87
N LEU A 15 24.11 -24.98 9.43
CA LEU A 15 23.69 -23.70 9.98
C LEU A 15 23.05 -22.92 8.84
N THR A 16 21.72 -22.91 8.81
CA THR A 16 20.97 -21.94 8.01
C THR A 16 21.29 -20.57 8.59
N ALA A 17 22.21 -19.86 7.94
CA ALA A 17 22.44 -18.46 8.21
C ALA A 17 21.17 -17.71 7.81
N VAL A 18 20.27 -17.50 8.77
CA VAL A 18 19.18 -16.55 8.63
C VAL A 18 19.85 -15.20 8.47
N ALA A 19 19.86 -14.67 7.25
CA ALA A 19 20.36 -13.33 7.00
C ALA A 19 19.50 -12.37 7.82
N GLN A 20 20.03 -11.91 8.95
CA GLN A 20 19.39 -10.87 9.73
C GLN A 20 19.32 -9.63 8.83
N PRO A 21 18.15 -9.01 8.62
CA PRO A 21 18.06 -7.80 7.82
C PRO A 21 19.03 -6.77 8.41
N ARG A 22 20.02 -6.33 7.61
CA ARG A 22 20.94 -5.26 7.99
C ARG A 22 20.19 -3.94 7.93
N LEU A 23 19.34 -3.70 8.92
CA LEU A 23 18.71 -2.40 9.11
C LEU A 23 19.77 -1.36 9.47
N PRO A 24 19.62 -0.08 9.04
CA PRO A 24 20.46 1.00 9.52
C PRO A 24 20.40 1.09 11.05
N LYS A 25 21.45 1.63 11.69
CA LYS A 25 21.59 1.59 13.17
C LYS A 25 20.42 2.19 13.96
N ASN A 26 19.70 3.14 13.37
CA ASN A 26 18.57 3.83 13.98
C ASN A 26 17.20 3.21 13.62
N TYR A 27 17.19 2.08 12.91
CA TYR A 27 15.99 1.34 12.55
C TYR A 27 15.92 0.08 13.41
N HIS A 28 14.79 -0.09 14.09
CA HIS A 28 14.53 -1.22 14.97
C HIS A 28 13.22 -1.86 14.53
N TRP A 29 13.18 -3.19 14.47
CA TRP A 29 11.98 -3.93 14.08
C TRP A 29 11.66 -4.98 15.13
N GLN A 30 10.37 -5.12 15.43
CA GLN A 30 9.86 -6.17 16.29
C GLN A 30 8.50 -6.64 15.77
N ARG A 31 8.20 -7.93 15.92
CA ARG A 31 6.86 -8.46 15.76
C ARG A 31 6.21 -8.67 17.13
N LEU A 32 5.01 -8.12 17.32
CA LEU A 32 4.20 -8.35 18.51
C LEU A 32 3.57 -9.75 18.49
N ASN A 33 3.12 -10.23 19.66
CA ASN A 33 2.52 -11.56 19.79
C ASN A 33 1.25 -11.76 18.95
N ASN A 34 0.49 -10.67 18.71
CA ASN A 34 -0.68 -10.71 17.84
C ASN A 34 -0.35 -10.66 16.33
N GLY A 35 0.94 -10.62 15.98
CA GLY A 35 1.42 -10.66 14.61
C GLY A 35 1.67 -9.29 13.96
N LEU A 36 1.32 -8.18 14.63
CA LEU A 36 1.61 -6.83 14.16
C LEU A 36 3.11 -6.61 14.07
N GLU A 37 3.58 -6.19 12.91
CA GLU A 37 4.96 -5.75 12.72
C GLU A 37 5.09 -4.28 13.13
N VAL A 38 6.10 -3.97 13.93
CA VAL A 38 6.38 -2.61 14.40
C VAL A 38 7.80 -2.24 14.00
N VAL A 39 7.95 -1.10 13.34
CA VAL A 39 9.24 -0.49 12.98
C VAL A 39 9.37 0.82 13.73
N VAL A 40 10.49 1.00 14.43
CA VAL A 40 10.84 2.26 15.07
C VAL A 40 12.07 2.86 14.40
N ILE A 41 11.98 4.11 13.97
CA ILE A 41 13.05 4.86 13.32
C ILE A 41 13.41 6.07 14.19
N GLU A 42 14.51 5.97 14.94
CA GLU A 42 14.93 7.03 15.86
C GLU A 42 15.60 8.18 15.06
N ASN A 43 15.12 9.41 15.28
CA ASN A 43 15.65 10.64 14.71
C ASN A 43 15.33 11.85 15.59
N SER A 44 16.22 12.18 16.53
CA SER A 44 16.04 13.25 17.52
C SER A 44 16.43 14.65 17.01
N ARG A 45 16.40 14.91 15.69
CA ARG A 45 16.80 16.20 15.11
C ARG A 45 15.77 17.31 15.35
N VAL A 46 14.49 16.95 15.41
CA VAL A 46 13.37 17.86 15.68
C VAL A 46 12.41 17.14 16.63
N PRO A 47 11.70 17.86 17.53
CA PRO A 47 10.82 17.26 18.53
C PRO A 47 9.48 16.77 17.94
N LEU A 48 9.52 16.11 16.78
CA LEU A 48 8.34 15.58 16.10
C LEU A 48 8.37 14.06 16.11
N ALA A 49 7.20 13.46 16.10
CA ALA A 49 7.00 12.05 15.86
C ALA A 49 5.95 11.84 14.76
N THR A 50 6.22 10.90 13.87
CA THR A 50 5.31 10.42 12.84
C THR A 50 4.94 8.98 13.16
N ILE A 51 3.66 8.68 13.13
CA ILE A 51 3.15 7.32 13.12
C ILE A 51 2.53 7.05 11.76
N GLU A 52 2.76 5.86 11.22
CA GLU A 52 2.13 5.38 9.99
C GLU A 52 1.69 3.95 10.20
N ILE A 53 0.47 3.61 9.80
CA ILE A 53 0.06 2.22 9.67
C ILE A 53 -0.22 1.93 8.21
N ALA A 54 0.35 0.84 7.70
CA ALA A 54 0.11 0.35 6.36
C ALA A 54 -0.47 -1.06 6.42
N VAL A 55 -1.49 -1.31 5.61
CA VAL A 55 -2.15 -2.60 5.45
C VAL A 55 -1.81 -3.14 4.08
N LYS A 56 -1.49 -4.44 3.99
CA LYS A 56 -1.34 -5.15 2.71
C LYS A 56 -2.72 -5.34 2.08
N ASN A 57 -3.22 -4.27 1.48
CA ASN A 57 -4.54 -4.12 0.86
C ASN A 57 -4.43 -3.04 -0.23
N GLY A 58 -5.38 -2.92 -1.15
CA GLY A 58 -5.38 -1.86 -2.16
C GLY A 58 -6.15 -2.32 -3.37
N ALA A 59 -5.90 -1.73 -4.53
CA ALA A 59 -6.56 -2.18 -5.77
C ALA A 59 -6.38 -3.69 -5.99
N TYR A 60 -5.19 -4.23 -5.72
CA TYR A 60 -4.85 -5.61 -6.07
C TYR A 60 -5.70 -6.67 -5.36
N THR A 61 -6.25 -6.35 -4.19
CA THR A 61 -7.13 -7.24 -3.41
C THR A 61 -8.60 -7.15 -3.84
N GLU A 62 -8.95 -6.23 -4.73
CA GLU A 62 -10.32 -5.94 -5.15
C GLU A 62 -10.71 -6.72 -6.40
N GLY A 63 -11.80 -7.49 -6.30
CA GLY A 63 -12.52 -7.95 -7.49
C GLY A 63 -13.26 -6.79 -8.16
N PRO A 64 -13.78 -6.96 -9.38
CA PRO A 64 -14.54 -5.94 -10.08
C PRO A 64 -15.69 -5.34 -9.24
N GLU A 65 -16.34 -6.15 -8.41
CA GLU A 65 -17.43 -5.75 -7.52
C GLU A 65 -17.01 -4.84 -6.34
N TYR A 66 -15.69 -4.70 -6.12
CA TYR A 66 -15.08 -3.91 -5.06
C TYR A 66 -14.09 -2.85 -5.59
N SER A 67 -14.05 -2.60 -6.91
CA SER A 67 -13.13 -1.65 -7.55
C SER A 67 -13.25 -0.24 -6.97
N GLY A 68 -12.19 0.25 -6.31
CA GLY A 68 -12.12 1.58 -5.69
C GLY A 68 -12.56 1.64 -4.24
N LEU A 69 -12.98 0.53 -3.66
CA LEU A 69 -13.53 0.53 -2.32
C LEU A 69 -12.47 0.66 -1.22
N SER A 70 -11.21 0.30 -1.45
CA SER A 70 -10.10 0.60 -0.53
C SER A 70 -9.80 2.09 -0.50
N HIS A 71 -9.95 2.77 -1.64
CA HIS A 71 -9.81 4.22 -1.72
C HIS A 71 -10.96 4.92 -0.99
N LEU A 72 -12.20 4.49 -1.24
CA LEU A 72 -13.34 4.99 -0.47
C LEU A 72 -13.22 4.67 1.03
N PHE A 73 -12.71 3.50 1.39
CA PHE A 73 -12.44 3.14 2.79
C PHE A 73 -11.44 4.12 3.43
N GLU A 74 -10.41 4.54 2.68
CA GLU A 74 -9.46 5.54 3.14
C GLU A 74 -10.10 6.91 3.37
N HIS A 75 -10.98 7.38 2.49
CA HIS A 75 -11.79 8.59 2.77
C HIS A 75 -12.64 8.45 4.04
N MET A 76 -13.28 7.29 4.19
CA MET A 76 -14.17 7.01 5.31
C MET A 76 -13.43 6.86 6.66
N PHE A 77 -12.14 6.50 6.63
CA PHE A 77 -11.27 6.44 7.81
C PHE A 77 -11.24 7.76 8.58
N PHE A 78 -11.32 8.89 7.87
CA PHE A 78 -11.26 10.24 8.45
C PHE A 78 -12.63 10.79 8.90
N LYS A 79 -13.68 9.97 8.93
CA LYS A 79 -15.05 10.43 9.24
C LYS A 79 -15.47 10.15 10.65
N ALA A 80 -15.33 8.93 11.13
CA ALA A 80 -15.77 8.58 12.47
C ALA A 80 -15.14 7.27 12.95
N ASN A 81 -14.99 7.16 14.26
CA ASN A 81 -14.61 5.92 14.94
C ASN A 81 -15.27 5.87 16.33
N LYS A 82 -15.04 4.78 17.07
CA LYS A 82 -15.66 4.59 18.40
C LYS A 82 -15.43 5.75 19.39
N ASP A 83 -14.28 6.43 19.33
CA ASP A 83 -13.92 7.48 20.27
C ASP A 83 -14.36 8.87 19.76
N TYR A 84 -14.47 9.03 18.44
CA TYR A 84 -14.90 10.24 17.75
C TYR A 84 -16.02 9.88 16.76
N PRO A 85 -17.29 9.83 17.22
CA PRO A 85 -18.40 9.22 16.46
C PRO A 85 -18.94 10.09 15.32
N ASP A 86 -18.31 11.24 15.06
CA ASP A 86 -18.64 12.16 13.99
C ASP A 86 -17.38 12.90 13.50
N GLN A 87 -17.48 13.42 12.27
CA GLN A 87 -16.34 14.04 11.58
C GLN A 87 -15.85 15.31 12.28
N GLU A 88 -16.74 16.09 12.88
CA GLU A 88 -16.36 17.32 13.59
C GLU A 88 -15.46 16.99 14.78
N ARG A 89 -15.83 16.00 15.59
CA ARG A 89 -15.01 15.53 16.72
C ARG A 89 -13.71 14.87 16.25
N PHE A 90 -13.75 14.12 15.15
CA PHE A 90 -12.55 13.52 14.56
C PHE A 90 -11.54 14.62 14.19
N ILE A 91 -11.98 15.61 13.41
CA ILE A 91 -11.13 16.71 12.96
C ILE A 91 -10.64 17.55 14.14
N ARG A 92 -11.53 17.94 15.06
CA ARG A 92 -11.17 18.67 16.28
C ARG A 92 -10.09 17.95 17.07
N ARG A 93 -10.14 16.61 17.14
CA ARG A 93 -9.08 15.86 17.81
C ARG A 93 -7.75 15.95 17.09
N THR A 94 -7.73 15.88 15.76
CA THR A 94 -6.49 16.04 14.99
C THR A 94 -5.87 17.43 15.19
N GLU A 95 -6.70 18.47 15.31
CA GLU A 95 -6.27 19.84 15.60
C GLU A 95 -5.70 19.98 17.01
N GLU A 96 -6.35 19.39 18.03
CA GLU A 96 -5.85 19.35 19.41
C GLU A 96 -4.48 18.67 19.52
N LEU A 97 -4.20 17.68 18.66
CA LEU A 97 -2.90 17.01 18.58
C LEU A 97 -1.86 17.85 17.80
N GLY A 98 -2.27 18.94 17.16
CA GLY A 98 -1.45 19.67 16.20
C GLY A 98 -0.98 18.77 15.05
N ALA A 99 -1.78 17.78 14.67
CA ALA A 99 -1.35 16.72 13.76
C ALA A 99 -1.45 17.18 12.29
N ILE A 100 -0.38 16.94 11.54
CA ILE A 100 -0.41 16.89 10.07
C ILE A 100 -0.64 15.44 9.68
N TRP A 101 -1.68 15.18 8.89
CA TRP A 101 -2.11 13.82 8.61
C TRP A 101 -2.56 13.66 7.16
N ASN A 102 -2.49 12.43 6.67
CA ASN A 102 -3.08 12.04 5.39
C ASN A 102 -3.24 10.52 5.31
N GLY A 103 -3.92 10.05 4.27
CA GLY A 103 -3.99 8.67 3.83
C GLY A 103 -3.57 8.56 2.37
N THR A 104 -3.09 7.40 1.95
CA THR A 104 -2.98 7.11 0.52
C THR A 104 -3.35 5.67 0.22
N THR A 105 -4.03 5.47 -0.90
CA THR A 105 -4.37 4.17 -1.45
C THR A 105 -3.54 3.90 -2.69
N GLY A 106 -2.83 2.77 -2.71
CA GLY A 106 -2.07 2.29 -3.85
C GLY A 106 -2.58 0.96 -4.37
N THR A 107 -1.84 0.39 -5.31
CA THR A 107 -2.15 -0.94 -5.83
C THR A 107 -2.04 -2.01 -4.75
N GLU A 108 -1.01 -1.98 -3.91
CA GLU A 108 -0.69 -3.08 -2.97
C GLU A 108 -0.70 -2.69 -1.48
N ARG A 109 -0.89 -1.39 -1.19
CA ARG A 109 -1.02 -0.89 0.17
C ARG A 109 -2.10 0.17 0.31
N VAL A 110 -2.67 0.24 1.50
CA VAL A 110 -3.36 1.44 2.02
C VAL A 110 -2.62 1.86 3.28
N ASN A 111 -2.30 3.15 3.41
CA ASN A 111 -1.66 3.66 4.62
C ASN A 111 -2.31 4.93 5.14
N TYR A 112 -2.10 5.17 6.43
CA TYR A 112 -2.54 6.36 7.15
C TYR A 112 -1.40 6.84 8.03
N TYR A 113 -1.14 8.14 8.03
CA TYR A 113 -0.07 8.70 8.84
C TYR A 113 -0.46 10.00 9.54
N PHE A 114 0.15 10.22 10.70
CA PHE A 114 -0.01 11.41 11.53
C PHE A 114 1.38 11.84 12.00
N THR A 115 1.69 13.12 11.84
CA THR A 115 2.90 13.76 12.37
C THR A 115 2.49 14.84 13.36
N PHE A 116 3.06 14.80 14.56
CA PHE A 116 2.73 15.71 15.67
C PHE A 116 3.96 15.94 16.54
N ASP A 117 3.85 16.82 17.55
CA ASP A 117 4.88 16.96 18.57
C ASP A 117 5.10 15.62 19.31
N LYS A 118 6.36 15.29 19.62
CA LYS A 118 6.72 13.99 20.21
C LYS A 118 5.93 13.64 21.49
N ASP A 119 5.53 14.65 22.28
CA ASP A 119 4.80 14.45 23.52
C ASP A 119 3.37 13.93 23.26
N SER A 120 2.88 14.09 22.02
CA SER A 120 1.59 13.57 21.55
C SER A 120 1.65 12.11 21.06
N LEU A 121 2.81 11.44 21.08
CA LEU A 121 2.97 10.08 20.54
C LEU A 121 1.94 9.09 21.07
N GLN A 122 1.77 9.01 22.38
CA GLN A 122 0.80 8.09 22.98
C GLN A 122 -0.64 8.42 22.54
N ALA A 123 -0.97 9.71 22.45
CA ALA A 123 -2.30 10.16 22.06
C ALA A 123 -2.58 9.88 20.58
N GLY A 124 -1.60 10.08 19.70
CA GLY A 124 -1.67 9.73 18.29
C GLY A 124 -1.81 8.23 18.06
N LEU A 125 -1.05 7.39 18.78
CA LEU A 125 -1.17 5.94 18.68
C LEU A 125 -2.56 5.45 19.09
N LYS A 126 -3.14 6.02 20.17
CA LYS A 126 -4.53 5.72 20.58
C LYS A 126 -5.55 6.14 19.52
N PHE A 127 -5.36 7.30 18.92
CA PHE A 127 -6.20 7.81 17.83
C PHE A 127 -6.19 6.86 16.63
N MET A 128 -4.99 6.48 16.16
CA MET A 128 -4.80 5.53 15.06
C MET A 128 -5.45 4.18 15.38
N ASN A 129 -5.28 3.66 16.60
CA ASN A 129 -5.87 2.40 17.04
C ASN A 129 -7.42 2.44 16.98
N ALA A 130 -8.04 3.54 17.41
CA ALA A 130 -9.48 3.71 17.35
C ALA A 130 -10.00 3.71 15.90
N ALA A 131 -9.35 4.47 15.03
CA ALA A 131 -9.73 4.60 13.63
C ALA A 131 -9.54 3.30 12.84
N MET A 132 -8.44 2.57 13.08
CA MET A 132 -8.15 1.31 12.39
C MET A 132 -9.04 0.14 12.81
N ARG A 133 -9.27 -0.02 14.11
CA ARG A 133 -9.97 -1.20 14.65
C ARG A 133 -11.47 -1.03 14.73
N PHE A 134 -11.92 0.20 14.97
CA PHE A 134 -13.32 0.49 15.30
C PHE A 134 -13.85 1.69 14.51
N PRO A 135 -13.72 1.70 13.16
CA PRO A 135 -14.31 2.75 12.34
C PRO A 135 -15.83 2.68 12.39
N ILE A 136 -16.49 3.83 12.22
CA ILE A 136 -17.94 3.92 12.10
C ILE A 136 -18.28 4.40 10.69
N TYR A 137 -18.85 3.51 9.88
CA TYR A 137 -19.29 3.83 8.53
C TYR A 137 -20.75 4.28 8.52
N ARG A 138 -20.97 5.57 8.78
CA ARG A 138 -22.30 6.17 8.70
C ARG A 138 -22.73 6.26 7.24
N LYS A 139 -23.98 5.88 6.96
CA LYS A 139 -24.56 5.97 5.62
C LYS A 139 -24.51 7.42 5.08
N GLU A 140 -24.82 8.38 5.95
CA GLU A 140 -24.82 9.82 5.61
C GLU A 140 -23.45 10.36 5.21
N ASP A 141 -22.37 9.89 5.85
CA ASP A 141 -21.01 10.28 5.47
C ASP A 141 -20.65 9.68 4.11
N MET A 142 -21.03 8.42 3.89
CA MET A 142 -20.76 7.74 2.62
C MET A 142 -21.52 8.38 1.45
N GLU A 143 -22.78 8.77 1.64
CA GLU A 143 -23.55 9.48 0.61
C GLU A 143 -22.90 10.81 0.19
N LYS A 144 -22.19 11.48 1.12
CA LYS A 144 -21.44 12.71 0.83
C LYS A 144 -20.08 12.43 0.20
N GLU A 145 -19.40 11.36 0.58
CA GLU A 145 -18.05 11.05 0.09
C GLU A 145 -18.03 10.38 -1.29
N ARG A 146 -19.04 9.59 -1.66
CA ARG A 146 -19.10 8.99 -3.01
C ARG A 146 -18.90 10.01 -4.14
N PRO A 147 -19.64 11.14 -4.21
CA PRO A 147 -19.43 12.13 -5.25
C PRO A 147 -18.08 12.86 -5.14
N VAL A 148 -17.46 12.90 -3.96
CA VAL A 148 -16.10 13.45 -3.80
C VAL A 148 -15.08 12.53 -4.47
N VAL A 149 -15.09 11.24 -4.12
CA VAL A 149 -14.19 10.23 -4.72
C VAL A 149 -14.45 10.10 -6.23
N ASP A 150 -15.71 10.09 -6.65
CA ASP A 150 -16.09 10.08 -8.06
C ASP A 150 -15.58 11.32 -8.80
N GLY A 151 -15.66 12.49 -8.17
CA GLY A 151 -15.10 13.73 -8.69
C GLY A 151 -13.57 13.70 -8.85
N GLU A 152 -12.85 12.96 -8.00
CA GLU A 152 -11.41 12.73 -8.20
C GLU A 152 -11.12 11.87 -9.42
N PHE A 153 -11.95 10.85 -9.67
CA PHE A 153 -11.89 10.08 -10.91
C PHE A 153 -12.13 11.01 -12.11
N GLN A 154 -13.23 11.78 -12.12
CA GLN A 154 -13.57 12.69 -13.22
C GLN A 154 -12.48 13.74 -13.47
N ARG A 155 -11.82 14.21 -12.40
CA ARG A 155 -10.66 15.10 -12.50
C ARG A 155 -9.51 14.42 -13.23
N ASN A 156 -9.23 13.14 -12.95
CA ASN A 156 -8.22 12.39 -13.70
C ASN A 156 -8.63 12.19 -15.16
N GLU A 157 -9.91 11.95 -15.45
CA GLU A 157 -10.41 11.85 -16.82
C GLU A 157 -10.29 13.15 -17.62
N SER A 158 -10.10 14.27 -16.94
CA SER A 158 -9.82 15.57 -17.57
C SER A 158 -8.33 15.71 -17.99
N ASP A 159 -7.52 14.66 -17.81
CA ASP A 159 -6.16 14.55 -18.34
C ASP A 159 -6.13 13.53 -19.51
N PRO A 160 -5.75 13.93 -20.74
CA PRO A 160 -5.63 13.01 -21.88
C PRO A 160 -4.63 11.88 -21.64
N PHE A 161 -3.58 12.10 -20.83
CA PHE A 161 -2.64 11.04 -20.49
C PHE A 161 -3.28 9.96 -19.63
N PHE A 162 -4.11 10.34 -18.65
CA PHE A 162 -4.86 9.38 -17.85
C PHE A 162 -5.82 8.56 -18.71
N GLN A 163 -6.51 9.15 -19.68
CA GLN A 163 -7.38 8.42 -20.61
C GLN A 163 -6.61 7.34 -21.37
N LEU A 164 -5.43 7.69 -21.92
CA LEU A 164 -4.54 6.74 -22.59
C LEU A 164 -4.05 5.64 -21.63
N TRP A 165 -3.58 6.04 -20.45
CA TRP A 165 -3.10 5.12 -19.43
C TRP A 165 -4.19 4.14 -19.00
N TYR A 166 -5.40 4.61 -18.69
CA TYR A 166 -6.52 3.80 -18.23
C TYR A 166 -6.94 2.75 -19.27
N THR A 167 -7.06 3.15 -20.54
CA THR A 167 -7.31 2.22 -21.65
C THR A 167 -6.17 1.21 -21.82
N SER A 168 -4.91 1.64 -21.64
CA SER A 168 -3.76 0.73 -21.66
C SER A 168 -3.82 -0.31 -20.54
N GLN A 169 -4.24 0.07 -19.32
CA GLN A 169 -4.36 -0.87 -18.20
C GLN A 169 -5.44 -1.91 -18.46
N LYS A 170 -6.60 -1.51 -19.02
CA LYS A 170 -7.66 -2.46 -19.42
C LYS A 170 -7.16 -3.49 -20.41
N LYS A 171 -6.37 -3.07 -21.41
CA LYS A 171 -5.79 -3.97 -22.41
C LYS A 171 -4.68 -4.85 -21.83
N LEU A 172 -3.84 -4.30 -20.96
CA LEU A 172 -2.69 -5.00 -20.39
C LEU A 172 -3.11 -6.09 -19.40
N TRP A 173 -4.16 -5.84 -18.62
CA TRP A 173 -4.58 -6.70 -17.51
C TRP A 173 -5.90 -7.44 -17.74
N GLY A 174 -6.59 -7.16 -18.85
CA GLY A 174 -7.84 -7.81 -19.23
C GLY A 174 -8.90 -7.68 -18.13
N ASP A 175 -9.58 -8.78 -17.83
CA ASP A 175 -10.66 -8.83 -16.83
C ASP A 175 -10.19 -8.50 -15.39
N LEU A 176 -8.88 -8.52 -15.13
CA LEU A 176 -8.30 -8.23 -13.83
C LEU A 176 -7.78 -6.80 -13.71
N TYR A 177 -8.08 -5.91 -14.66
CA TYR A 177 -7.55 -4.53 -14.66
C TYR A 177 -7.91 -3.72 -13.41
N THR A 178 -9.06 -3.98 -12.78
CA THR A 178 -9.47 -3.32 -11.53
C THR A 178 -8.46 -3.55 -10.41
N ARG A 179 -7.70 -4.65 -10.47
CA ARG A 179 -6.63 -4.97 -9.52
C ARG A 179 -5.37 -4.12 -9.66
N LYS A 180 -5.35 -3.18 -10.61
CA LYS A 180 -4.22 -2.28 -10.87
C LYS A 180 -4.59 -0.82 -10.76
N ILE A 181 -5.87 -0.50 -10.55
CA ILE A 181 -6.39 0.86 -10.64
C ILE A 181 -7.06 1.25 -9.32
N ALA A 182 -6.29 1.93 -8.46
CA ALA A 182 -6.74 2.30 -7.12
C ALA A 182 -7.90 3.30 -7.10
N ILE A 183 -8.03 4.14 -8.14
CA ILE A 183 -9.14 5.11 -8.22
C ILE A 183 -10.49 4.42 -8.36
N GLY A 184 -10.53 3.19 -8.90
CA GLY A 184 -11.72 2.34 -8.91
C GLY A 184 -12.55 2.35 -10.17
N ASP A 185 -13.87 2.26 -10.00
CA ASP A 185 -14.89 2.29 -11.03
C ASP A 185 -16.09 3.14 -10.57
N HIS A 186 -16.59 4.04 -11.44
CA HIS A 186 -17.66 4.98 -11.13
C HIS A 186 -18.90 4.30 -10.55
N ASP A 187 -19.39 3.23 -11.18
CA ASP A 187 -20.64 2.59 -10.76
C ASP A 187 -20.47 1.90 -9.40
N ILE A 188 -19.31 1.29 -9.17
CA ILE A 188 -19.01 0.61 -7.92
C ILE A 188 -18.85 1.61 -6.76
N ILE A 189 -18.18 2.74 -7.00
CA ILE A 189 -18.03 3.82 -6.02
C ILE A 189 -19.41 4.39 -5.66
N ASN A 190 -20.21 4.77 -6.65
CA ASN A 190 -21.51 5.41 -6.44
C ASN A 190 -22.56 4.48 -5.80
N THR A 191 -22.39 3.17 -5.93
CA THR A 191 -23.24 2.14 -5.31
C THR A 191 -22.62 1.46 -4.08
N ALA A 192 -21.50 1.98 -3.56
CA ALA A 192 -20.86 1.44 -2.36
C ALA A 192 -21.81 1.48 -1.15
N THR A 193 -21.68 0.57 -0.18
CA THR A 193 -22.48 0.60 1.05
C THR A 193 -21.60 0.39 2.28
N PRO A 194 -22.03 0.79 3.49
CA PRO A 194 -21.29 0.50 4.72
C PRO A 194 -20.95 -0.99 4.88
N GLU A 195 -21.85 -1.87 4.46
CA GLU A 195 -21.64 -3.33 4.49
C GLU A 195 -20.50 -3.75 3.56
N LYS A 196 -20.39 -3.18 2.35
CA LYS A 196 -19.27 -3.44 1.45
C LYS A 196 -17.93 -2.96 2.03
N MET A 197 -17.91 -1.84 2.75
CA MET A 197 -16.70 -1.35 3.46
C MET A 197 -16.26 -2.32 4.56
N MET A 198 -17.22 -2.85 5.32
CA MET A 198 -16.94 -3.84 6.36
C MET A 198 -16.35 -5.12 5.78
N ILE A 199 -16.75 -5.55 4.58
CA ILE A 199 -16.13 -6.70 3.90
C ILE A 199 -14.63 -6.49 3.69
N ILE A 200 -14.20 -5.31 3.22
CA ILE A 200 -12.77 -5.02 3.01
C ILE A 200 -12.02 -4.98 4.35
N LYS A 201 -12.62 -4.32 5.35
CA LYS A 201 -12.09 -4.31 6.72
C LYS A 201 -11.82 -5.73 7.21
N ASP A 202 -12.83 -6.58 7.14
CA ASP A 202 -12.83 -7.88 7.78
C ASP A 202 -11.97 -8.89 7.01
N LYS A 203 -11.72 -8.64 5.71
CA LYS A 203 -10.77 -9.43 4.93
C LYS A 203 -9.31 -9.09 5.28
N TYR A 204 -8.95 -7.81 5.32
CA TYR A 204 -7.54 -7.41 5.27
C TYR A 204 -7.02 -6.57 6.44
N TYR A 205 -7.88 -5.91 7.22
CA TYR A 205 -7.47 -5.02 8.31
C TYR A 205 -7.27 -5.82 9.61
N HIS A 206 -6.14 -6.53 9.66
CA HIS A 206 -5.73 -7.37 10.78
C HIS A 206 -4.28 -7.07 11.17
N PRO A 207 -3.86 -7.27 12.44
CA PRO A 207 -2.51 -6.98 12.88
C PRO A 207 -1.48 -7.80 12.09
N ASN A 208 -1.76 -9.08 11.81
CA ASN A 208 -0.88 -9.95 11.04
C ASN A 208 -0.80 -9.64 9.54
N ASN A 209 -1.54 -8.63 9.06
CA ASN A 209 -1.52 -8.12 7.69
C ASN A 209 -1.17 -6.62 7.62
N SER A 210 -0.70 -6.06 8.74
CA SER A 210 -0.42 -4.64 8.89
C SER A 210 0.98 -4.43 9.46
N ILE A 211 1.53 -3.24 9.22
CA ILE A 211 2.78 -2.77 9.81
C ILE A 211 2.56 -1.38 10.40
N LEU A 212 3.03 -1.17 11.62
CA LEU A 212 3.07 0.14 12.29
C LEU A 212 4.49 0.68 12.26
N VAL A 213 4.68 1.85 11.69
CA VAL A 213 5.94 2.59 11.68
C VAL A 213 5.83 3.77 12.65
N ILE A 214 6.83 3.93 13.52
CA ILE A 214 6.97 5.06 14.44
C ILE A 214 8.33 5.70 14.19
N ALA A 215 8.36 6.95 13.74
CA ALA A 215 9.59 7.64 13.36
C ALA A 215 9.70 9.02 14.01
N GLY A 216 10.91 9.48 14.36
CA GLY A 216 11.14 10.84 14.88
C GLY A 216 11.89 10.87 16.21
N ASP A 217 11.67 11.91 17.03
CA ASP A 217 12.29 12.05 18.36
C ASP A 217 11.62 11.10 19.37
N VAL A 218 11.88 9.81 19.19
CA VAL A 218 11.34 8.72 19.99
C VAL A 218 12.48 7.81 20.47
N LYS A 219 12.24 7.08 21.55
CA LYS A 219 13.10 5.98 22.02
C LYS A 219 12.48 4.66 21.65
N LYS A 220 13.26 3.73 21.10
CA LYS A 220 12.74 2.43 20.65
C LYS A 220 12.05 1.64 21.77
N GLU A 221 12.59 1.65 22.99
CA GLU A 221 12.03 0.90 24.12
C GLU A 221 10.63 1.42 24.47
N ASP A 222 10.48 2.74 24.55
CA ASP A 222 9.20 3.39 24.86
C ASP A 222 8.19 3.21 23.72
N ALA A 223 8.63 3.35 22.47
CA ALA A 223 7.79 3.18 21.30
C ALA A 223 7.25 1.75 21.16
N PHE A 224 8.09 0.72 21.35
CA PHE A 224 7.64 -0.67 21.34
C PHE A 224 6.71 -0.98 22.50
N LYS A 225 6.99 -0.43 23.69
CA LYS A 225 6.10 -0.58 24.84
C LYS A 225 4.72 0.03 24.56
N LEU A 226 4.67 1.27 24.05
CA LEU A 226 3.42 1.93 23.68
C LEU A 226 2.66 1.18 22.58
N ALA A 227 3.36 0.69 21.57
CA ALA A 227 2.76 -0.11 20.51
C ALA A 227 2.13 -1.40 21.08
N ASN A 228 2.83 -2.11 21.95
CA ASN A 228 2.29 -3.30 22.60
C ASN A 228 1.10 -2.99 23.53
N ASP A 229 1.19 -1.93 24.32
CA ASP A 229 0.12 -1.55 25.27
C ASP A 229 -1.17 -1.12 24.54
N ILE A 230 -1.07 -0.53 23.35
CA ILE A 230 -2.21 0.02 22.61
C ILE A 230 -2.76 -0.98 21.58
N PHE A 231 -1.89 -1.70 20.88
CA PHE A 231 -2.26 -2.59 19.77
C PHE A 231 -2.15 -4.07 20.12
N GLY A 232 -1.55 -4.45 21.26
CA GLY A 232 -1.27 -5.85 21.59
C GLY A 232 -2.52 -6.72 21.78
N ASP A 233 -3.67 -6.12 22.07
CA ASP A 233 -4.97 -6.77 22.18
C ASP A 233 -5.77 -6.80 20.86
N TRP A 234 -5.24 -6.18 19.79
CA TRP A 234 -5.83 -6.28 18.45
C TRP A 234 -5.77 -7.74 18.01
N GLN A 235 -6.95 -8.33 17.80
CA GLN A 235 -7.07 -9.75 17.50
C GLN A 235 -6.43 -10.09 16.15
N ASN A 236 -5.60 -11.12 16.16
CA ASN A 236 -5.09 -11.75 14.96
C ASN A 236 -6.25 -12.42 14.20
N SER A 237 -6.22 -12.38 12.88
CA SER A 237 -7.24 -13.04 12.04
C SER A 237 -7.29 -14.56 12.21
N GLY A 238 -6.20 -15.18 12.66
CA GLY A 238 -6.04 -16.64 12.76
C GLY A 238 -5.72 -17.33 11.43
N PHE A 239 -5.55 -16.56 10.35
CA PHE A 239 -5.21 -17.04 9.01
C PHE A 239 -4.32 -16.02 8.28
N ASP A 240 -3.73 -16.41 7.17
CA ASP A 240 -3.09 -15.46 6.24
C ASP A 240 -4.16 -14.90 5.28
N PRO A 241 -4.48 -13.59 5.30
CA PRO A 241 -5.51 -13.02 4.42
C PRO A 241 -5.26 -13.27 2.94
N HIS A 242 -4.02 -13.31 2.48
CA HIS A 242 -3.68 -13.51 1.08
C HIS A 242 -3.73 -14.98 0.65
N GLN A 243 -3.68 -15.91 1.61
CA GLN A 243 -3.97 -17.33 1.33
C GLN A 243 -5.47 -17.62 1.37
N LYS A 244 -6.20 -17.00 2.31
CA LYS A 244 -7.67 -17.18 2.42
C LYS A 244 -8.42 -16.49 1.29
N TYR A 245 -7.93 -15.34 0.84
CA TYR A 245 -8.48 -14.55 -0.26
C TYR A 245 -7.40 -14.38 -1.34
N PRO A 246 -7.10 -15.45 -2.10
CA PRO A 246 -6.03 -15.42 -3.09
C PRO A 246 -6.37 -14.43 -4.21
N VAL A 247 -5.35 -13.69 -4.63
CA VAL A 247 -5.42 -12.83 -5.81
C VAL A 247 -5.10 -13.70 -7.03
N PRO A 248 -5.94 -13.71 -8.07
CA PRO A 248 -5.69 -14.49 -9.28
C PRO A 248 -4.44 -13.97 -10.01
N ASP A 249 -3.69 -14.90 -10.62
CA ASP A 249 -2.56 -14.53 -11.46
C ASP A 249 -3.02 -13.87 -12.76
N PHE A 250 -2.16 -13.00 -13.30
CA PHE A 250 -2.41 -12.32 -14.57
C PHE A 250 -1.94 -13.21 -15.73
N ALA A 251 -2.80 -13.38 -16.74
CA ALA A 251 -2.44 -14.15 -17.93
C ALA A 251 -1.31 -13.44 -18.70
N PRO A 252 -0.24 -14.15 -19.13
CA PRO A 252 0.82 -13.55 -19.93
C PRO A 252 0.29 -12.94 -21.24
N LEU A 253 0.92 -11.85 -21.69
CA LEU A 253 0.66 -11.31 -23.02
C LEU A 253 1.05 -12.33 -24.09
N THR A 254 0.12 -12.69 -24.96
CA THR A 254 0.34 -13.65 -26.06
C THR A 254 0.73 -12.99 -27.37
N LYS A 255 0.56 -11.67 -27.48
CA LYS A 255 0.88 -10.86 -28.65
C LYS A 255 1.17 -9.42 -28.24
N THR A 256 1.87 -8.71 -29.11
CA THR A 256 1.90 -7.24 -29.08
C THR A 256 0.56 -6.71 -29.60
N ASP A 257 -0.04 -5.78 -28.87
CA ASP A 257 -1.25 -5.07 -29.29
C ASP A 257 -0.95 -3.58 -29.45
N TYR A 258 -1.66 -2.95 -30.38
CA TYR A 258 -1.56 -1.51 -30.64
C TYR A 258 -2.95 -0.93 -30.60
N PHE A 259 -3.09 0.28 -30.07
CA PHE A 259 -4.35 0.98 -30.04
C PHE A 259 -4.14 2.49 -30.09
N ILE A 260 -5.19 3.19 -30.48
CA ILE A 260 -5.26 4.65 -30.45
C ILE A 260 -6.38 4.99 -29.48
N GLN A 261 -6.07 5.79 -28.46
CA GLN A 261 -7.06 6.45 -27.63
C GLN A 261 -7.25 7.86 -28.18
N GLU A 262 -8.37 8.08 -28.87
CA GLU A 262 -8.75 9.44 -29.27
C GLU A 262 -9.17 10.24 -28.04
N SER A 263 -8.75 11.50 -27.98
CA SER A 263 -9.07 12.42 -26.89
C SER A 263 -9.31 13.81 -27.45
N SER A 264 -10.48 14.38 -27.20
CA SER A 264 -10.85 15.74 -27.64
C SER A 264 -10.10 16.84 -26.88
N ILE A 265 -9.48 16.50 -25.74
CA ILE A 265 -8.75 17.42 -24.86
C ILE A 265 -7.22 17.33 -25.04
N ALA A 266 -6.74 16.37 -25.81
CA ALA A 266 -5.32 16.25 -26.13
C ALA A 266 -4.89 17.34 -27.12
N GLN A 267 -3.95 18.20 -26.72
CA GLN A 267 -3.36 19.23 -27.60
C GLN A 267 -2.16 18.70 -28.39
N THR A 268 -1.56 17.60 -27.93
CA THR A 268 -0.41 16.93 -28.54
C THR A 268 -0.60 15.42 -28.50
N PRO A 269 0.01 14.65 -29.42
CA PRO A 269 -0.04 13.20 -29.38
C PRO A 269 0.78 12.66 -28.20
N TYR A 270 0.26 11.61 -27.56
CA TYR A 270 0.97 10.84 -26.54
C TYR A 270 1.30 9.45 -27.09
N ILE A 271 2.48 8.93 -26.72
CA ILE A 271 2.88 7.56 -27.01
C ILE A 271 3.19 6.86 -25.68
N MET A 272 2.59 5.69 -25.48
CA MET A 272 2.82 4.86 -24.30
C MET A 272 3.19 3.44 -24.75
N LEU A 273 4.27 2.92 -24.19
CA LEU A 273 4.74 1.55 -24.39
C LEU A 273 4.69 0.83 -23.04
N ASN A 274 4.00 -0.31 -22.98
CA ASN A 274 3.83 -1.08 -21.76
C ASN A 274 4.19 -2.55 -21.98
N TRP A 275 4.70 -3.19 -20.94
CA TRP A 275 5.02 -4.62 -20.89
C TRP A 275 4.54 -5.21 -19.57
N HIS A 276 4.30 -6.51 -19.52
CA HIS A 276 4.28 -7.22 -18.24
C HIS A 276 5.69 -7.29 -17.69
N GLY A 277 5.86 -6.85 -16.45
CA GLY A 277 7.08 -7.07 -15.69
C GLY A 277 7.13 -8.48 -15.11
N PRO A 278 8.31 -8.93 -14.67
CA PRO A 278 8.48 -10.19 -13.95
C PRO A 278 7.77 -10.15 -12.59
N ASP A 279 7.27 -11.30 -12.15
CA ASP A 279 6.61 -11.46 -10.86
C ASP A 279 7.64 -11.48 -9.72
N PHE A 280 7.64 -10.45 -8.88
CA PHE A 280 8.55 -10.35 -7.74
C PHE A 280 8.48 -11.56 -6.79
N ARG A 281 7.31 -12.22 -6.67
CA ARG A 281 7.12 -13.37 -5.77
C ARG A 281 7.91 -14.60 -6.23
N ASN A 282 8.04 -14.78 -7.54
CA ASN A 282 8.57 -15.98 -8.16
C ASN A 282 9.94 -15.75 -8.85
N ASP A 283 10.25 -14.50 -9.23
CA ASP A 283 11.48 -14.13 -9.94
C ASP A 283 11.94 -12.71 -9.57
N SER A 284 12.35 -12.53 -8.31
CA SER A 284 12.86 -11.25 -7.82
C SER A 284 14.14 -10.79 -8.52
N ALA A 285 14.95 -11.72 -9.05
CA ALA A 285 16.15 -11.40 -9.81
C ALA A 285 15.81 -10.73 -11.15
N ALA A 286 14.81 -11.24 -11.88
CA ALA A 286 14.33 -10.59 -13.08
C ALA A 286 13.72 -9.22 -12.80
N THR A 287 13.03 -9.02 -11.65
CA THR A 287 12.53 -7.69 -11.26
C THR A 287 13.65 -6.66 -11.20
N LEU A 288 14.79 -7.01 -10.57
CA LEU A 288 15.96 -6.12 -10.56
C LEU A 288 16.52 -5.84 -11.96
N ALA A 289 16.56 -6.87 -12.83
CA ALA A 289 17.00 -6.68 -14.21
C ALA A 289 16.05 -5.76 -14.99
N ALA A 290 14.73 -5.88 -14.79
CA ALA A 290 13.72 -5.02 -15.39
C ALA A 290 13.85 -3.56 -14.91
N ASP A 291 14.13 -3.34 -13.63
CA ASP A 291 14.37 -2.00 -13.07
C ASP A 291 15.61 -1.34 -13.70
N ILE A 292 16.71 -2.09 -13.84
CA ILE A 292 17.93 -1.61 -14.50
C ILE A 292 17.65 -1.29 -15.97
N PHE A 293 16.93 -2.16 -16.67
CA PHE A 293 16.57 -1.94 -18.07
C PHE A 293 15.72 -0.68 -18.25
N SER A 294 14.67 -0.52 -17.45
CA SER A 294 13.80 0.66 -17.47
C SER A 294 14.59 1.94 -17.16
N THR A 295 15.43 1.90 -16.13
CA THR A 295 16.32 3.02 -15.77
C THR A 295 17.24 3.38 -16.92
N ALA A 296 17.92 2.39 -17.51
CA ALA A 296 18.86 2.60 -18.61
C ALA A 296 18.19 3.21 -19.85
N LEU A 297 16.94 2.85 -20.15
CA LEU A 297 16.17 3.46 -21.23
C LEU A 297 15.75 4.91 -20.92
N GLY A 298 15.43 5.21 -19.66
CA GLY A 298 14.97 6.53 -19.22
C GLY A 298 16.07 7.60 -19.09
N LEU A 299 17.35 7.22 -19.05
CA LEU A 299 18.45 8.18 -18.99
C LEU A 299 18.48 9.06 -20.26
N ASN A 300 18.71 10.37 -20.10
CA ASN A 300 18.89 11.31 -21.23
C ASN A 300 20.06 10.90 -22.15
N SER A 301 21.05 10.21 -21.59
CA SER A 301 22.20 9.67 -22.34
C SER A 301 21.94 8.32 -22.99
N SER A 302 20.74 7.75 -22.82
CA SER A 302 20.39 6.48 -23.46
C SER A 302 20.31 6.65 -24.96
N LYS A 303 20.74 5.63 -25.70
CA LYS A 303 20.63 5.62 -27.17
C LYS A 303 19.17 5.79 -27.64
N TRP A 304 18.22 5.35 -26.83
CA TRP A 304 16.80 5.50 -27.10
C TRP A 304 16.37 6.96 -27.03
N GLN A 305 16.66 7.65 -25.92
CA GLN A 305 16.31 9.07 -25.73
C GLN A 305 17.02 9.96 -26.74
N GLN A 306 18.33 9.74 -26.95
CA GLN A 306 19.09 10.47 -27.97
C GLN A 306 18.49 10.27 -29.36
N ALA A 307 18.13 9.05 -29.74
CA ALA A 307 17.53 8.80 -31.05
C ALA A 307 16.15 9.44 -31.22
N LEU A 308 15.37 9.62 -30.14
CA LEU A 308 14.10 10.35 -30.20
C LEU A 308 14.34 11.85 -30.39
N ILE A 309 15.23 12.44 -29.59
CA ILE A 309 15.57 13.87 -29.61
C ILE A 309 16.24 14.26 -30.94
N ASP A 310 17.28 13.52 -31.34
CA ASP A 310 18.07 13.80 -32.54
C ASP A 310 17.22 13.74 -33.83
N LYS A 311 16.13 12.95 -33.80
CA LYS A 311 15.18 12.82 -34.91
C LYS A 311 13.96 13.75 -34.77
N GLY A 312 13.88 14.57 -33.72
CA GLY A 312 12.74 15.44 -33.45
C GLY A 312 11.42 14.69 -33.23
N LEU A 313 11.50 13.47 -32.68
CA LEU A 313 10.34 12.61 -32.39
C LEU A 313 9.81 12.77 -30.96
N ALA A 314 10.59 13.40 -30.07
CA ALA A 314 10.23 13.77 -28.72
C ALA A 314 10.96 15.06 -28.32
#